data_AF-A0A133XT92-F1
#
_entry.id   AF-A0A133XT92-F1
#
_cell.length_a   1.000
_cell.length_b   1.000
_cell.length_c   1.000
_cell.angle_alpha   90.00
_cell.angle_beta   90.00
_cell.angle_gamma   90.00
#
_symmetry.space_group_name_H-M   'P 1'
#
loop_
_entity.id
_entity.type
_entity.pdbx_description
1 polymer ?
#
loop_
_entity_poly.entity_id
_entity_poly.type
_entity_poly.pdbx_seq_one_letter_code
_entity_poly.pdbx_strand_id
1 'polypeptide(L)'
;MIRFAKRDIGGCIMKLLILFQISFFSLKRVLTIYIKRMESWAFFLLLTLFLTLPVYFPTYKAMTVLEDNGQSIIASLPDFTIENQKLKTDNHSPFINQTDLITYAYDPNDTLSEDTLRKQNPQGLILMTQSSRVLVSFLGHTRTLPYSTYENKLSSQEQKDLIYSFSHLSRWVYVLAFFAIFTFFGLQIALIAVLISWISSQTTFSKNSHLTFEARFVYALLAIGPVVLFTALATGAGYPIPFYFSFIFLVGLIRLLLFFERFKNVTITPEFTKHFKRFLKISDDLDIDAMNFLDKLKKYQINHKEDFDKKEDFIKKGESMIDKILDSDDNDNIKESDPSDKDSSKEKKEPKDF
;
A
#
# COMPACT_ATOMS: atom_id res chain seq x y z
N MET A 1 -7.54 8.28 38.86
CA MET A 1 -6.81 6.99 38.81
C MET A 1 -7.00 6.39 37.42
N ILE A 2 -6.16 6.77 36.45
CA ILE A 2 -6.18 6.22 35.08
C ILE A 2 -4.79 5.61 34.86
N ARG A 3 -4.67 4.30 35.08
CA ARG A 3 -3.46 3.55 34.70
C ARG A 3 -3.51 3.35 33.20
N PHE A 4 -2.77 4.17 32.46
CA PHE A 4 -2.35 3.83 31.11
C PHE A 4 -1.51 2.55 31.21
N ALA A 5 -2.07 1.44 30.74
CA ALA A 5 -1.32 0.22 30.53
C ALA A 5 -0.15 0.55 29.62
N LYS A 6 1.07 0.38 30.14
CA LYS A 6 2.33 0.46 29.40
C LYS A 6 2.30 -0.66 28.37
N ARG A 7 1.68 -0.38 27.22
CA ARG A 7 1.52 -1.32 26.12
C ARG A 7 2.89 -1.47 25.50
N ASP A 8 3.50 -2.63 25.68
CA ASP A 8 4.83 -2.94 25.19
C ASP A 8 4.88 -2.81 23.65
N ILE A 9 5.39 -1.68 23.17
CA ILE A 9 5.48 -1.35 21.75
C ILE A 9 6.37 -2.36 21.03
N GLY A 10 7.41 -2.86 21.72
CA GLY A 10 8.32 -3.89 21.20
C GLY A 10 7.59 -5.20 20.92
N GLY A 11 6.75 -5.65 21.86
CA GLY A 11 5.92 -6.84 21.68
C GLY A 11 4.91 -6.72 20.53
N CYS A 12 4.39 -5.51 20.27
CA CYS A 12 3.46 -5.27 19.17
C CYS A 12 4.15 -5.35 17.79
N ILE A 13 5.34 -4.75 17.67
CA ILE A 13 6.15 -4.79 16.44
C ILE A 13 6.62 -6.23 16.15
N MET A 14 7.08 -6.95 17.17
CA MET A 14 7.49 -8.35 17.03
C MET A 14 6.33 -9.22 16.55
N LYS A 15 5.11 -9.00 17.06
CA LYS A 15 3.90 -9.70 16.59
C LYS A 15 3.53 -9.37 15.14
N LEU A 16 3.68 -8.13 14.70
CA LEU A 16 3.49 -7.74 13.30
C LEU A 16 4.47 -8.45 12.38
N LEU A 17 5.75 -8.54 12.79
CA LEU A 17 6.77 -9.30 12.06
C LEU A 17 6.45 -10.79 12.02
N ILE A 18 5.97 -11.37 13.12
CA ILE A 18 5.51 -12.76 13.17
C ILE A 18 4.32 -12.97 12.23
N LEU A 19 3.31 -12.10 12.26
CA LEU A 19 2.16 -12.15 11.34
C LEU A 19 2.59 -12.06 9.88
N PHE A 20 3.58 -11.21 9.59
CA PHE A 20 4.16 -11.07 8.27
C PHE A 20 4.92 -12.33 7.83
N GLN A 21 5.76 -12.90 8.71
CA GLN A 21 6.48 -14.14 8.46
C GLN A 21 5.53 -15.33 8.26
N ILE A 22 4.48 -15.42 9.08
CA ILE A 22 3.42 -16.43 8.94
C ILE A 22 2.70 -16.21 7.60
N SER A 23 2.37 -14.95 7.30
CA SER A 23 1.79 -14.52 6.04
C SER A 23 2.67 -14.91 4.88
N PHE A 24 4.00 -15.04 4.97
CA PHE A 24 4.87 -15.54 3.89
C PHE A 24 4.98 -17.07 3.85
N PHE A 25 5.37 -17.68 4.97
CA PHE A 25 5.93 -19.04 4.98
C PHE A 25 4.97 -20.10 5.51
N SER A 26 3.92 -19.73 6.24
CA SER A 26 3.06 -20.73 6.88
C SER A 26 1.65 -20.23 7.15
N LEU A 27 0.89 -19.94 6.10
CA LEU A 27 -0.54 -19.69 6.23
C LEU A 27 -1.23 -20.81 7.06
N LYS A 28 -0.72 -22.05 6.98
CA LYS A 28 -1.08 -23.20 7.81
C LYS A 28 -1.11 -22.94 9.32
N ARG A 29 -0.18 -22.15 9.86
CA ARG A 29 -0.09 -21.83 11.29
C ARG A 29 -1.09 -20.76 11.73
N VAL A 30 -1.74 -20.05 10.80
CA VAL A 30 -2.72 -18.99 11.11
C VAL A 30 -3.96 -19.57 11.78
N LEU A 31 -4.42 -20.77 11.37
CA LEU A 31 -5.58 -21.43 11.99
C LEU A 31 -5.38 -21.74 13.49
N THR A 32 -4.13 -21.87 13.93
CA THR A 32 -3.77 -22.16 15.32
C THR A 32 -3.56 -20.89 16.13
N ILE A 33 -3.33 -19.75 15.47
CA ILE A 33 -3.03 -18.48 16.12
C ILE A 33 -4.31 -17.65 16.14
N TYR A 34 -4.86 -17.48 17.34
CA TYR A 34 -5.94 -16.53 17.56
C TYR A 34 -5.41 -15.11 17.32
N ILE A 35 -5.86 -14.47 16.24
CA ILE A 35 -5.49 -13.08 15.91
C ILE A 35 -6.51 -12.14 16.55
N LYS A 36 -6.04 -11.22 17.38
CA LYS A 36 -6.92 -10.21 17.99
C LYS A 36 -7.31 -9.17 16.94
N ARG A 37 -8.53 -8.62 17.04
CA ARG A 37 -9.04 -7.58 16.14
C ARG A 37 -8.07 -6.41 15.93
N MET A 38 -7.40 -5.95 16.98
CA MET A 38 -6.43 -4.85 16.90
C MET A 38 -5.15 -5.22 16.11
N GLU A 39 -4.74 -6.49 16.17
CA GLU A 39 -3.57 -6.98 15.43
C GLU A 39 -3.89 -7.08 13.93
N SER A 40 -5.12 -7.47 13.57
CA SER A 40 -5.62 -7.45 12.19
C SER A 40 -5.68 -6.04 11.61
N TRP A 41 -6.18 -5.06 12.38
CA TRP A 41 -6.19 -3.66 11.97
C TRP A 41 -4.78 -3.10 11.78
N ALA A 42 -3.87 -3.42 12.70
CA ALA A 42 -2.47 -3.00 12.56
C ALA A 42 -1.81 -3.62 11.31
N PHE A 43 -2.09 -4.89 11.02
CA PHE A 43 -1.60 -5.55 9.81
C PHE A 43 -2.18 -4.93 8.55
N PHE A 44 -3.49 -4.63 8.53
CA PHE A 44 -4.13 -3.89 7.44
C PHE A 44 -3.45 -2.54 7.19
N LEU A 45 -3.25 -1.72 8.23
CA LEU A 45 -2.58 -0.42 8.11
C LEU A 45 -1.14 -0.56 7.60
N LEU A 46 -0.43 -1.61 8.03
CA LEU A 46 0.91 -1.90 7.54
C LEU A 46 0.92 -2.22 6.04
N LEU A 47 -0.02 -3.05 5.57
CA LEU A 47 -0.16 -3.35 4.15
C LEU A 47 -0.51 -2.10 3.33
N THR A 48 -1.39 -1.23 3.86
CA THR A 48 -1.70 0.06 3.24
C THR A 48 -0.47 0.94 3.14
N LEU A 49 0.35 0.99 4.20
CA LEU A 49 1.57 1.77 4.21
C LEU A 49 2.57 1.26 3.15
N PHE A 50 2.70 -0.06 2.97
CA PHE A 50 3.57 -0.62 1.94
C PHE A 50 3.20 -0.17 0.53
N LEU A 51 1.91 -0.11 0.16
CA LEU A 51 1.52 0.40 -1.16
C LEU A 51 1.60 1.93 -1.26
N THR A 52 1.43 2.63 -0.14
CA THR A 52 1.43 4.10 -0.11
C THR A 52 2.81 4.68 -0.36
N LEU A 53 3.84 4.18 0.33
CA LEU A 53 5.18 4.79 0.32
C LEU A 53 5.82 4.86 -1.08
N PRO A 54 5.83 3.79 -1.89
CA PRO A 54 6.42 3.80 -3.23
C PRO A 54 5.78 4.81 -4.18
N VAL A 55 4.51 5.18 -3.95
CA VAL A 55 3.79 6.17 -4.76
C VAL A 55 3.95 7.57 -4.17
N TYR A 56 3.90 7.70 -2.85
CA TYR A 56 3.99 8.99 -2.17
C TYR A 56 5.34 9.68 -2.37
N PHE A 57 6.47 8.96 -2.28
CA PHE A 57 7.78 9.60 -2.41
C PHE A 57 8.02 10.25 -3.79
N PRO A 58 7.72 9.60 -4.93
CA PRO A 58 7.74 10.25 -6.23
C PRO A 58 6.79 11.44 -6.32
N THR A 59 5.57 11.33 -5.78
CA THR A 59 4.61 12.45 -5.76
C THR A 59 5.14 13.64 -4.95
N TYR A 60 5.71 13.38 -3.77
CA TYR A 60 6.35 14.38 -2.93
C TYR A 60 7.48 15.09 -3.70
N LYS A 61 8.36 14.31 -4.35
CA LYS A 61 9.46 14.87 -5.16
C LYS A 61 8.94 15.71 -6.34
N ALA A 62 7.88 15.26 -7.02
CA ALA A 62 7.27 16.03 -8.10
C ALA A 62 6.69 17.36 -7.60
N MET A 63 6.06 17.35 -6.42
CA MET A 63 5.56 18.56 -5.77
C MET A 63 6.68 19.53 -5.39
N THR A 64 7.83 19.05 -4.86
CA THR A 64 8.97 19.93 -4.54
C THR A 64 9.62 20.49 -5.80
N VAL A 65 9.77 19.67 -6.85
CA VAL A 65 10.29 20.12 -8.16
C VAL A 65 9.36 21.17 -8.78
N LEU A 66 8.05 21.07 -8.56
CA LEU A 66 7.09 22.07 -9.02
C LEU A 66 7.33 23.43 -8.35
N GLU A 67 7.63 23.45 -7.05
CA GLU A 67 7.95 24.68 -6.33
C GLU A 67 9.22 25.35 -6.90
N ASP A 68 10.29 24.56 -7.05
CA ASP A 68 11.58 25.03 -7.58
C ASP A 68 11.44 25.57 -9.01
N ASN A 69 10.71 24.86 -9.87
CA ASN A 69 10.44 25.27 -11.23
C ASN A 69 9.62 26.56 -11.29
N GLY A 70 8.62 26.71 -10.41
CA GLY A 70 7.83 27.94 -10.31
C GLY A 70 8.69 29.15 -9.95
N GLN A 71 9.57 29.02 -8.96
CA GLN A 71 10.50 30.09 -8.58
C GLN A 71 11.47 30.45 -9.71
N SER A 72 12.02 29.45 -10.40
CA SER A 72 12.88 29.66 -11.57
C SER A 72 12.17 30.44 -12.68
N ILE A 73 10.91 30.11 -12.96
CA ILE A 73 10.11 30.81 -13.97
C ILE A 73 9.81 32.23 -13.54
N ILE A 74 9.35 32.45 -12.30
CA ILE A 74 9.08 33.79 -11.75
C ILE A 74 10.31 34.70 -11.87
N ALA A 75 11.50 34.17 -11.55
CA ALA A 75 12.76 34.91 -11.64
C ALA A 75 13.15 35.26 -13.09
N SER A 76 12.76 34.42 -14.06
CA SER A 76 13.03 34.66 -15.48
C SER A 76 12.02 35.56 -16.20
N LEU A 77 10.88 35.84 -15.56
CA LEU A 77 9.74 36.47 -16.21
C LEU A 77 9.99 37.99 -16.34
N PRO A 78 10.06 38.54 -17.58
CA PRO A 78 10.36 39.95 -17.79
C PRO A 78 9.21 40.82 -17.29
N ASP A 79 9.51 42.06 -16.96
CA ASP A 79 8.47 43.02 -16.61
C ASP A 79 7.75 43.50 -17.86
N PHE A 80 6.43 43.39 -17.88
CA PHE A 80 5.56 43.87 -18.94
C PHE A 80 4.20 44.23 -18.36
N THR A 81 3.51 45.12 -19.06
CA THR A 81 2.14 45.55 -18.74
C THR A 81 1.22 45.24 -19.91
N ILE A 82 -0.08 45.19 -19.63
CA ILE A 82 -1.08 45.07 -20.68
C ILE A 82 -1.77 46.42 -20.86
N GLU A 83 -1.56 47.06 -22.00
CA GLU A 83 -2.20 48.32 -22.37
C GLU A 83 -2.96 48.12 -23.68
N ASN A 84 -4.19 48.65 -23.77
CA ASN A 84 -5.03 48.52 -24.96
C ASN A 84 -5.17 47.07 -25.46
N GLN A 85 -5.32 46.11 -24.53
CA GLN A 85 -5.45 44.67 -24.81
C GLN A 85 -4.23 44.04 -25.50
N LYS A 86 -3.07 44.70 -25.41
CA LYS A 86 -1.81 44.20 -25.95
C LYS A 86 -0.71 44.27 -24.89
N LEU A 87 0.22 43.34 -25.01
CA LEU A 87 1.43 43.31 -24.22
C LEU A 87 2.33 44.48 -24.61
N LYS A 88 2.75 45.25 -23.61
CA LYS A 88 3.70 46.35 -23.72
C LYS A 88 4.92 46.05 -22.86
N THR A 89 6.09 46.11 -23.49
CA THR A 89 7.37 45.71 -22.94
C THR A 89 8.49 46.50 -23.61
N ASP A 90 9.59 46.72 -22.90
CA ASP A 90 10.84 47.22 -23.48
C ASP A 90 11.70 46.05 -24.02
N ASN A 91 11.40 44.82 -23.61
CA ASN A 91 12.09 43.61 -24.03
C ASN A 91 11.28 42.87 -25.11
N HIS A 92 11.68 43.02 -26.36
CA HIS A 92 11.03 42.38 -27.51
C HIS A 92 11.65 41.03 -27.91
N SER A 93 12.68 40.56 -27.20
CA SER A 93 13.34 39.30 -27.54
C SER A 93 12.53 38.10 -27.03
N PRO A 94 12.12 37.18 -27.91
CA PRO A 94 11.45 35.96 -27.48
C PRO A 94 12.43 35.05 -26.74
N PHE A 95 11.97 34.37 -25.70
CA PHE A 95 12.76 33.34 -25.02
C PHE A 95 11.88 32.21 -24.49
N ILE A 96 12.51 31.07 -24.26
CA ILE A 96 11.87 29.88 -23.68
C ILE A 96 12.66 29.51 -22.43
N ASN A 97 12.00 29.48 -21.29
CA ASN A 97 12.52 28.89 -20.06
C ASN A 97 11.85 27.52 -19.85
N GLN A 98 12.61 26.46 -20.10
CA GLN A 98 12.15 25.09 -19.94
C GLN A 98 12.68 24.52 -18.62
N THR A 99 11.76 24.05 -17.78
CA THR A 99 12.06 23.29 -16.56
C THR A 99 11.52 21.87 -16.67
N ASP A 100 11.71 21.05 -15.64
CA ASP A 100 11.29 19.64 -15.64
C ASP A 100 9.77 19.46 -15.77
N LEU A 101 8.96 20.37 -15.21
CA LEU A 101 7.50 20.25 -15.16
C LEU A 101 6.76 21.40 -15.84
N ILE A 102 7.40 22.55 -16.01
CA ILE A 102 6.79 23.74 -16.58
C ILE A 102 7.68 24.31 -17.68
N THR A 103 7.11 24.59 -18.85
CA THR A 103 7.74 25.36 -19.91
C THR A 103 7.10 26.73 -19.97
N TYR A 104 7.87 27.78 -19.71
CA TYR A 104 7.44 29.16 -19.93
C TYR A 104 8.02 29.68 -21.23
N ALA A 105 7.20 30.29 -22.08
CA ALA A 105 7.63 30.95 -23.30
C ALA A 105 7.14 32.38 -23.33
N TYR A 106 8.05 33.32 -23.57
CA TYR A 106 7.75 34.72 -23.74
C TYR A 106 7.92 35.08 -25.22
N ASP A 107 6.87 35.56 -25.85
CA ASP A 107 6.82 35.84 -27.29
C ASP A 107 6.02 37.10 -27.61
N PRO A 108 6.55 38.28 -27.33
CA PRO A 108 5.83 39.55 -27.52
C PRO A 108 5.53 39.85 -28.99
N ASN A 109 6.19 39.17 -29.93
CA ASN A 109 6.08 39.39 -31.38
C ASN A 109 5.39 38.25 -32.13
N ASP A 110 4.83 37.26 -31.42
CA ASP A 110 4.14 36.09 -31.99
C ASP A 110 4.98 35.30 -33.01
N THR A 111 6.28 35.14 -32.74
CA THR A 111 7.25 34.46 -33.60
C THR A 111 7.44 32.99 -33.29
N LEU A 112 7.07 32.54 -32.09
CA LEU A 112 7.22 31.17 -31.63
C LEU A 112 5.98 30.33 -31.98
N SER A 113 6.23 29.10 -32.45
CA SER A 113 5.16 28.15 -32.77
C SER A 113 4.79 27.29 -31.56
N GLU A 114 3.50 27.28 -31.21
CA GLU A 114 2.93 26.48 -30.13
C GLU A 114 3.21 24.98 -30.30
N ASP A 115 3.15 24.47 -31.53
CA ASP A 115 3.36 23.05 -31.83
C ASP A 115 4.80 22.61 -31.56
N THR A 116 5.77 23.51 -31.69
CA THR A 116 7.17 23.24 -31.35
C THR A 116 7.33 23.04 -29.85
N LEU A 117 6.71 23.90 -29.04
CA LEU A 117 6.75 23.81 -27.57
C LEU A 117 6.04 22.55 -27.06
N ARG A 118 4.90 22.19 -27.67
CA ARG A 118 4.17 20.96 -27.34
C ARG A 118 4.95 19.69 -27.65
N LYS A 119 5.71 19.66 -28.76
CA LYS A 119 6.59 18.53 -29.09
C LYS A 119 7.74 18.40 -28.09
N GLN A 120 8.24 19.51 -27.56
CA GLN A 120 9.33 19.54 -26.58
C GLN A 120 8.86 19.16 -25.17
N ASN A 121 7.62 19.47 -24.79
CA ASN A 121 7.06 19.11 -23.50
C ASN A 121 5.60 18.62 -23.61
N PRO A 122 5.37 17.40 -24.13
CA PRO A 122 4.02 16.91 -24.45
C PRO A 122 3.13 16.64 -23.22
N GLN A 123 3.74 16.46 -22.05
CA GLN A 123 3.04 16.11 -20.80
C GLN A 123 3.11 17.19 -19.72
N GLY A 124 3.98 18.20 -19.88
CA GLY A 124 4.15 19.28 -18.92
C GLY A 124 3.15 20.43 -19.10
N LEU A 125 3.19 21.37 -18.16
CA LEU A 125 2.46 22.62 -18.24
C LEU A 125 3.24 23.58 -19.15
N ILE A 126 2.61 24.09 -20.20
CA ILE A 126 3.18 25.13 -21.06
C ILE A 126 2.41 26.42 -20.83
N LEU A 127 3.14 27.48 -20.48
CA LEU A 127 2.61 28.83 -20.34
C LEU A 127 3.31 29.71 -21.37
N MET A 128 2.56 30.22 -22.35
CA MET A 128 3.12 31.07 -23.40
C MET A 128 2.45 32.43 -23.41
N THR A 129 3.24 33.47 -23.20
CA THR A 129 2.79 34.87 -23.19
C THR A 129 3.03 35.47 -24.56
N GLN A 130 1.95 35.87 -25.23
CA GLN A 130 1.94 36.42 -26.58
C GLN A 130 1.49 37.89 -26.60
N SER A 131 1.53 38.50 -27.79
CA SER A 131 1.23 39.93 -27.97
C SER A 131 -0.18 40.33 -27.50
N SER A 132 -1.16 39.44 -27.63
CA SER A 132 -2.59 39.73 -27.40
C SER A 132 -3.30 38.71 -26.50
N ARG A 133 -2.59 37.65 -26.06
CA ARG A 133 -3.15 36.53 -25.33
C ARG A 133 -2.08 35.78 -24.54
N VAL A 134 -2.52 34.97 -23.58
CA VAL A 134 -1.72 33.94 -22.93
C VAL A 134 -2.25 32.57 -23.34
N LEU A 135 -1.37 31.63 -23.63
CA LEU A 135 -1.72 30.26 -23.95
C LEU A 135 -1.30 29.37 -22.79
N VAL A 136 -2.22 28.51 -22.37
CA VAL A 136 -1.97 27.52 -21.33
C VAL A 136 -2.21 26.15 -21.93
N SER A 137 -1.17 25.34 -22.04
CA SER A 137 -1.27 23.95 -22.48
C SER A 137 -1.01 23.01 -21.32
N PHE A 138 -1.90 22.06 -21.10
CA PHE A 138 -1.73 21.02 -20.08
C PHE A 138 -2.31 19.71 -20.60
N LEU A 139 -1.57 18.60 -20.47
CA LEU A 139 -1.97 17.27 -20.97
C LEU A 139 -2.43 17.30 -22.44
N GLY A 140 -1.74 18.08 -23.29
CA GLY A 140 -2.03 18.19 -24.72
C GLY A 140 -3.25 19.07 -25.07
N HIS A 141 -3.98 19.59 -24.08
CA HIS A 141 -5.08 20.54 -24.27
C HIS A 141 -4.60 21.98 -24.10
N THR A 142 -4.72 22.79 -25.15
CA THR A 142 -4.39 24.22 -25.11
C THR A 142 -5.65 25.06 -24.90
N ARG A 143 -5.57 26.00 -23.96
CA ARG A 143 -6.55 27.05 -23.73
C ARG A 143 -5.92 28.41 -24.00
N THR A 144 -6.62 29.23 -24.76
CA THR A 144 -6.22 30.59 -25.08
C THR A 144 -6.94 31.55 -24.15
N LEU A 145 -6.19 32.45 -23.53
CA LEU A 145 -6.66 33.46 -22.58
C LEU A 145 -6.38 34.84 -23.19
N PRO A 146 -7.31 35.40 -23.98
CA PRO A 146 -7.11 36.71 -24.61
C PRO A 146 -7.16 37.84 -23.57
N TYR A 147 -6.28 38.84 -23.69
CA TYR A 147 -6.23 39.95 -22.72
C TYR A 147 -7.52 40.76 -22.63
N SER A 148 -8.28 40.82 -23.72
CA SER A 148 -9.57 41.52 -23.80
C SER A 148 -10.63 40.97 -22.83
N THR A 149 -10.62 39.66 -22.57
CA THR A 149 -11.57 39.00 -21.66
C THR A 149 -11.22 39.24 -20.19
N TYR A 150 -9.95 39.52 -19.88
CA TYR A 150 -9.45 39.64 -18.53
C TYR A 150 -9.16 41.08 -18.09
N GLU A 151 -9.62 42.09 -18.84
CA GLU A 151 -9.50 43.52 -18.48
C GLU A 151 -8.06 43.93 -18.10
N ASN A 152 -7.07 43.43 -18.84
CA ASN A 152 -5.63 43.66 -18.58
C ASN A 152 -5.07 43.02 -17.28
N LYS A 153 -5.82 42.11 -16.62
CA LYS A 153 -5.40 41.38 -15.38
C LYS A 153 -4.46 40.19 -15.63
N LEU A 154 -3.61 40.28 -16.65
CA LEU A 154 -2.62 39.26 -17.03
C LEU A 154 -1.24 39.88 -17.29
N SER A 155 -0.93 40.97 -16.59
CA SER A 155 0.39 41.60 -16.55
C SER A 155 1.45 40.67 -15.96
N SER A 156 2.72 41.07 -16.06
CA SER A 156 3.85 40.31 -15.50
C SER A 156 3.65 39.98 -14.02
N GLN A 157 3.19 40.95 -13.22
CA GLN A 157 2.98 40.74 -11.78
C GLN A 157 1.87 39.72 -11.52
N GLU A 158 0.74 39.81 -12.23
CA GLU A 158 -0.38 38.88 -12.03
C GLU A 158 -0.02 37.47 -12.49
N GLN A 159 0.75 37.33 -13.57
CA GLN A 159 1.28 36.03 -13.97
C GLN A 159 2.28 35.46 -12.96
N LYS A 160 3.18 36.31 -12.41
CA LYS A 160 4.09 35.92 -11.32
C LYS A 160 3.31 35.44 -10.09
N ASP A 161 2.26 36.16 -9.70
CA ASP A 161 1.41 35.82 -8.56
C ASP A 161 0.63 34.51 -8.79
N LEU A 162 0.14 34.28 -10.01
CA LEU A 162 -0.53 33.04 -10.40
C LEU A 162 0.43 31.85 -10.36
N ILE A 163 1.63 31.98 -10.94
CA ILE A 163 2.67 30.94 -10.94
C ILE A 163 3.13 30.67 -9.51
N TYR A 164 3.27 31.71 -8.69
CA TYR A 164 3.62 31.58 -7.27
C TYR A 164 2.53 30.82 -6.51
N SER A 165 1.26 31.17 -6.70
CA SER A 165 0.13 30.51 -6.04
C SER A 165 -0.02 29.05 -6.46
N PHE A 166 0.32 28.71 -7.70
CA PHE A 166 0.27 27.33 -8.21
C PHE A 166 1.47 26.49 -7.77
N SER A 167 2.65 27.09 -7.72
CA SER A 167 3.91 26.39 -7.39
C SER A 167 4.18 26.34 -5.89
N HIS A 168 3.69 27.29 -5.09
CA HIS A 168 3.92 27.31 -3.66
C HIS A 168 2.83 26.53 -2.92
N LEU A 169 3.11 25.26 -2.63
CA LEU A 169 2.17 24.37 -1.98
C LEU A 169 2.29 24.52 -0.45
N SER A 170 1.16 24.73 0.22
CA SER A 170 1.14 24.68 1.68
C SER A 170 1.62 23.32 2.19
N ARG A 171 2.35 23.29 3.31
CA ARG A 171 2.79 22.04 3.96
C ARG A 171 1.63 21.05 4.21
N TRP A 172 0.42 21.55 4.41
CA TRP A 172 -0.79 20.75 4.57
C TRP A 172 -1.18 19.97 3.32
N VAL A 173 -0.85 20.46 2.11
CA VAL A 173 -1.11 19.77 0.85
C VAL A 173 -0.34 18.46 0.79
N TYR A 174 0.93 18.45 1.22
CA TYR A 174 1.74 17.22 1.28
C TYR A 174 1.17 16.18 2.25
N VAL A 175 0.66 16.63 3.38
CA VAL A 175 0.01 15.76 4.39
C VAL A 175 -1.31 15.23 3.85
N LEU A 176 -2.12 16.09 3.23
CA LEU A 176 -3.38 15.69 2.61
C LEU A 176 -3.16 14.71 1.46
N ALA A 177 -2.14 14.92 0.63
CA ALA A 177 -1.74 14.01 -0.43
C ALA A 177 -1.36 12.64 0.11
N PHE A 178 -0.57 12.59 1.20
CA PHE A 178 -0.26 11.33 1.88
C PHE A 178 -1.53 10.60 2.31
N PHE A 179 -2.43 11.28 3.04
CA PHE A 179 -3.67 10.67 3.52
C PHE A 179 -4.63 10.29 2.39
N ALA A 180 -4.67 11.05 1.29
CA ALA A 180 -5.46 10.72 0.11
C ALA A 180 -4.97 9.42 -0.53
N ILE A 181 -3.66 9.29 -0.78
CA ILE A 181 -3.04 8.07 -1.34
C ILE A 181 -3.21 6.90 -0.36
N PHE A 182 -2.96 7.13 0.93
CA PHE A 182 -3.12 6.13 1.97
C PHE A 182 -4.56 5.62 2.06
N THR A 183 -5.55 6.51 2.06
CA THR A 183 -6.96 6.15 2.10
C THR A 183 -7.36 5.39 0.84
N PHE A 184 -6.91 5.83 -0.33
CA PHE A 184 -7.17 5.14 -1.59
C PHE A 184 -6.66 3.70 -1.58
N PHE A 185 -5.41 3.46 -1.19
CA PHE A 185 -4.87 2.10 -1.07
C PHE A 185 -5.53 1.29 0.06
N GLY A 186 -5.89 1.93 1.17
CA GLY A 186 -6.63 1.30 2.26
C GLY A 186 -7.98 0.77 1.79
N LEU A 187 -8.73 1.59 1.04
CA LEU A 187 -10.01 1.19 0.44
C LEU A 187 -9.82 0.04 -0.56
N GLN A 188 -8.77 0.06 -1.37
CA GLN A 188 -8.50 -1.05 -2.30
C GLN A 188 -8.18 -2.36 -1.59
N ILE A 189 -7.27 -2.35 -0.60
CA ILE A 189 -6.94 -3.53 0.18
C ILE A 189 -8.18 -4.07 0.89
N ALA A 190 -8.99 -3.18 1.48
CA ALA A 190 -10.24 -3.56 2.13
C ALA A 190 -11.21 -4.20 1.12
N LEU A 191 -11.37 -3.61 -0.05
CA LEU A 191 -12.22 -4.15 -1.12
C LEU A 191 -11.74 -5.54 -1.57
N ILE A 192 -10.44 -5.70 -1.83
CA ILE A 192 -9.85 -7.01 -2.19
C ILE A 192 -10.11 -8.04 -1.10
N ALA A 193 -9.86 -7.68 0.17
CA ALA A 193 -10.07 -8.58 1.29
C ALA A 193 -11.56 -8.94 1.47
N VAL A 194 -12.49 -7.99 1.27
CA VAL A 194 -13.94 -8.25 1.29
C VAL A 194 -14.33 -9.20 0.16
N LEU A 195 -13.85 -8.97 -1.07
CA LEU A 195 -14.14 -9.83 -2.21
C LEU A 195 -13.62 -11.26 -2.00
N ILE A 196 -12.37 -11.39 -1.54
CA ILE A 196 -11.79 -12.70 -1.21
C ILE A 196 -12.58 -13.36 -0.08
N SER A 197 -12.98 -12.61 0.96
CA SER A 197 -13.77 -13.14 2.08
C SER A 197 -15.14 -13.64 1.65
N TRP A 198 -15.80 -12.88 0.78
CA TRP A 198 -17.09 -13.25 0.20
C TRP A 198 -16.98 -14.48 -0.70
N ILE A 199 -15.93 -14.56 -1.52
CA ILE A 199 -15.66 -15.77 -2.30
C ILE A 199 -15.38 -16.97 -1.40
N SER A 200 -14.56 -16.76 -0.37
CA SER A 200 -14.17 -17.79 0.58
C SER A 200 -15.36 -18.38 1.33
N SER A 201 -16.44 -17.61 1.53
CA SER A 201 -17.68 -18.10 2.16
C SER A 201 -18.40 -19.17 1.35
N GLN A 202 -18.17 -19.23 0.04
CA GLN A 202 -18.76 -20.22 -0.84
C GLN A 202 -18.02 -21.55 -0.83
N THR A 203 -16.89 -21.63 -0.13
CA THR A 203 -16.11 -22.86 0.00
C THR A 203 -16.71 -23.77 1.07
N THR A 204 -16.68 -25.08 0.82
CA THR A 204 -17.13 -26.11 1.76
C THR A 204 -16.36 -26.03 3.08
N PHE A 205 -15.06 -25.74 3.04
CA PHE A 205 -14.23 -25.55 4.23
C PHE A 205 -14.77 -24.43 5.13
N SER A 206 -15.06 -23.26 4.56
CA SER A 206 -15.59 -22.15 5.36
C SER A 206 -16.97 -22.44 5.97
N LYS A 207 -17.81 -23.23 5.30
CA LYS A 207 -19.13 -23.63 5.80
C LYS A 207 -18.99 -24.66 6.93
N ASN A 208 -18.14 -25.65 6.75
CA ASN A 208 -17.92 -26.73 7.72
C ASN A 208 -17.18 -26.24 8.98
N SER A 209 -16.29 -25.25 8.85
CA SER A 209 -15.55 -24.68 9.98
C SER A 209 -16.27 -23.52 10.65
N HIS A 210 -17.51 -23.18 10.24
CA HIS A 210 -18.31 -22.07 10.80
C HIS A 210 -17.53 -20.75 10.95
N LEU A 211 -16.61 -20.46 10.02
CA LEU A 211 -15.78 -19.26 10.09
C LEU A 211 -16.68 -18.02 9.98
N THR A 212 -16.53 -17.07 10.90
CA THR A 212 -17.21 -15.77 10.80
C THR A 212 -16.67 -14.96 9.63
N PHE A 213 -17.42 -13.96 9.15
CA PHE A 213 -16.95 -13.07 8.10
C PHE A 213 -15.66 -12.32 8.50
N GLU A 214 -15.56 -11.93 9.78
CA GLU A 214 -14.36 -11.30 10.34
C GLU A 214 -13.14 -12.21 10.23
N ALA A 215 -13.26 -13.49 10.59
CA ALA A 215 -12.16 -14.44 10.46
C ALA A 215 -11.72 -14.59 9.00
N ARG A 216 -12.68 -14.69 8.06
CA ARG A 216 -12.40 -14.76 6.61
C ARG A 216 -11.66 -13.51 6.12
N PHE A 217 -12.04 -12.34 6.62
CA PHE A 217 -11.38 -11.07 6.31
C PHE A 217 -9.93 -11.05 6.77
N VAL A 218 -9.66 -11.52 7.99
CA VAL A 218 -8.29 -11.65 8.50
C VAL A 218 -7.47 -12.64 7.66
N TYR A 219 -8.03 -13.79 7.30
CA TYR A 219 -7.35 -14.74 6.42
C TYR A 219 -7.08 -14.15 5.03
N ALA A 220 -8.03 -13.38 4.48
CA ALA A 220 -7.85 -12.69 3.20
C ALA A 220 -6.70 -11.68 3.26
N LEU A 221 -6.63 -10.86 4.32
CA LEU A 221 -5.50 -9.93 4.56
C LEU A 221 -4.16 -10.67 4.61
N LEU A 222 -4.09 -11.78 5.33
CA LEU A 222 -2.86 -12.58 5.43
C LEU A 222 -2.49 -13.26 4.11
N ALA A 223 -3.48 -13.62 3.30
CA ALA A 223 -3.25 -14.21 1.99
C ALA A 223 -2.63 -13.18 1.03
N ILE A 224 -3.16 -11.95 0.99
CA ILE A 224 -2.65 -10.88 0.12
C ILE A 224 -1.32 -10.27 0.60
N GLY A 225 -0.98 -10.39 1.89
CA GLY A 225 0.19 -9.74 2.49
C GLY A 225 1.51 -9.84 1.70
N PRO A 226 1.95 -11.02 1.25
CA PRO A 226 3.20 -11.15 0.50
C PRO A 226 3.12 -10.56 -0.89
N VAL A 227 1.93 -10.63 -1.51
CA VAL A 227 1.70 -10.07 -2.84
C VAL A 227 1.73 -8.55 -2.77
N VAL A 228 1.10 -7.96 -1.74
CA VAL A 228 1.17 -6.53 -1.45
C VAL A 228 2.61 -6.07 -1.25
N LEU A 229 3.41 -6.81 -0.44
CA LEU A 229 4.82 -6.47 -0.28
C LEU A 229 5.57 -6.54 -1.61
N PHE A 230 5.40 -7.63 -2.36
CA PHE A 230 6.04 -7.79 -3.66
C PHE A 230 5.71 -6.64 -4.60
N THR A 231 4.43 -6.26 -4.69
CA THR A 231 3.97 -5.12 -5.49
C THR A 231 4.59 -3.80 -5.01
N ALA A 232 4.65 -3.58 -3.70
CA ALA A 232 5.27 -2.39 -3.12
C ALA A 232 6.76 -2.29 -3.47
N LEU A 233 7.50 -3.40 -3.33
CA LEU A 233 8.93 -3.45 -3.64
C LEU A 233 9.18 -3.28 -5.14
N ALA A 234 8.40 -3.94 -6.00
CA ALA A 234 8.51 -3.80 -7.45
C ALA A 234 8.26 -2.33 -7.88
N THR A 235 7.21 -1.72 -7.35
CA THR A 235 6.88 -0.32 -7.63
C THR A 235 7.96 0.63 -7.12
N GLY A 236 8.48 0.39 -5.91
CA GLY A 236 9.58 1.17 -5.34
C GLY A 236 10.89 1.04 -6.11
N ALA A 237 11.12 -0.11 -6.76
CA ALA A 237 12.26 -0.35 -7.65
C ALA A 237 12.07 0.24 -9.07
N GLY A 238 10.94 0.91 -9.35
CA GLY A 238 10.65 1.49 -10.65
C GLY A 238 9.94 0.57 -11.65
N TYR A 239 9.46 -0.59 -11.20
CA TYR A 239 8.70 -1.54 -12.01
C TYR A 239 7.24 -1.59 -11.55
N PRO A 240 6.40 -0.61 -11.94
CA PRO A 240 4.99 -0.61 -11.58
C PRO A 240 4.29 -1.81 -12.22
N ILE A 241 3.56 -2.58 -11.41
CA ILE A 241 2.81 -3.74 -11.89
C ILE A 241 1.52 -3.23 -12.55
N PRO A 242 1.32 -3.43 -13.87
CA PRO A 242 0.06 -3.09 -14.50
C PRO A 242 -1.06 -3.94 -13.90
N PHE A 243 -2.26 -3.36 -13.76
CA PHE A 243 -3.41 -4.03 -13.16
C PHE A 243 -3.13 -4.65 -11.77
N TYR A 244 -2.30 -3.98 -10.95
CA TYR A 244 -1.90 -4.49 -9.63
C TYR A 244 -3.08 -4.90 -8.73
N PHE A 245 -4.23 -4.23 -8.84
CA PHE A 245 -5.46 -4.61 -8.13
C PHE A 245 -5.86 -6.05 -8.44
N SER A 246 -6.00 -6.39 -9.73
CA SER A 246 -6.36 -7.72 -10.22
C SER A 246 -5.29 -8.74 -9.87
N PHE A 247 -4.02 -8.35 -9.96
CA PHE A 247 -2.89 -9.20 -9.58
C PHE A 247 -2.93 -9.58 -8.09
N ILE A 248 -3.05 -8.61 -7.19
CA ILE A 248 -3.14 -8.85 -5.73
C ILE A 248 -4.37 -9.69 -5.41
N PHE A 249 -5.52 -9.37 -6.02
CA PHE A 249 -6.75 -10.12 -5.84
C PHE A 249 -6.61 -11.59 -6.26
N LEU A 250 -6.11 -11.85 -7.48
CA LEU A 250 -6.04 -13.19 -8.05
C LEU A 250 -5.03 -14.05 -7.30
N VAL A 251 -3.81 -13.54 -7.07
CA VAL A 251 -2.78 -14.28 -6.32
C VAL A 251 -3.21 -14.50 -4.87
N GLY A 252 -3.79 -13.48 -4.22
CA GLY A 252 -4.32 -13.60 -2.87
C GLY A 252 -5.45 -14.63 -2.76
N LEU A 253 -6.39 -14.62 -3.71
CA LEU A 253 -7.48 -15.58 -3.77
C LEU A 253 -6.94 -17.01 -3.95
N ILE A 254 -6.07 -17.23 -4.94
CA ILE A 254 -5.45 -18.54 -5.17
C ILE A 254 -4.76 -19.03 -3.91
N ARG A 255 -4.02 -18.15 -3.25
CA ARG A 255 -3.28 -18.47 -2.04
C ARG A 255 -4.18 -18.87 -0.89
N LEU A 256 -5.32 -18.19 -0.72
CA LEU A 256 -6.32 -18.56 0.27
C LEU A 256 -7.01 -19.89 -0.09
N LEU A 257 -7.34 -20.12 -1.36
CA LEU A 257 -7.97 -21.36 -1.82
C LEU A 257 -7.04 -22.57 -1.66
N LEU A 258 -5.77 -22.45 -2.06
CA LEU A 258 -4.74 -23.49 -1.84
C LEU A 258 -4.54 -23.77 -0.35
N PHE A 259 -4.68 -22.74 0.49
CA PHE A 259 -4.65 -22.91 1.93
C PHE A 259 -5.84 -23.73 2.42
N PHE A 260 -7.07 -23.39 2.02
CA PHE A 260 -8.25 -24.18 2.40
C PHE A 260 -8.20 -25.62 1.85
N GLU A 261 -7.69 -25.81 0.63
CA GLU A 261 -7.55 -27.12 0.00
C GLU A 261 -6.59 -28.03 0.77
N ARG A 262 -5.48 -27.46 1.29
CA ARG A 262 -4.53 -28.18 2.16
C ARG A 262 -5.11 -28.65 3.49
N PHE A 263 -6.28 -28.17 3.92
CA PHE A 263 -7.00 -28.62 5.13
C PHE A 263 -8.19 -29.56 4.86
N LYS A 264 -8.18 -30.20 3.68
CA LYS A 264 -9.04 -31.29 3.20
C LYS A 264 -10.36 -30.86 2.55
N ASN A 265 -10.47 -31.19 1.25
CA ASN A 265 -11.69 -31.29 0.44
C ASN A 265 -12.50 -29.99 0.24
N VAL A 266 -11.89 -28.94 -0.31
CA VAL A 266 -12.67 -27.83 -0.87
C VAL A 266 -13.27 -28.26 -2.22
N THR A 267 -14.48 -28.79 -2.20
CA THR A 267 -15.32 -28.82 -3.40
C THR A 267 -15.79 -27.41 -3.67
N ILE A 268 -15.18 -26.76 -4.66
CA ILE A 268 -15.68 -25.49 -5.19
C ILE A 268 -17.12 -25.73 -5.67
N THR A 269 -18.08 -25.02 -5.09
CA THR A 269 -19.48 -25.13 -5.50
C THR A 269 -19.65 -24.78 -7.00
N PRO A 270 -20.54 -25.47 -7.74
CA PRO A 270 -20.81 -25.14 -9.14
C PRO A 270 -21.24 -23.67 -9.34
N GLU A 271 -21.90 -23.11 -8.32
CA GLU A 271 -22.39 -21.74 -8.29
C GLU A 271 -21.24 -20.71 -8.25
N PHE A 272 -20.21 -20.92 -7.41
CA PHE A 272 -19.00 -20.08 -7.45
C PHE A 272 -18.37 -20.08 -8.84
N THR A 273 -18.25 -21.25 -9.48
CA THR A 273 -17.64 -21.36 -10.82
C THR A 273 -18.41 -20.54 -11.85
N LYS A 274 -19.75 -20.50 -11.75
CA LYS A 274 -20.62 -19.71 -12.62
C LYS A 274 -20.47 -18.20 -12.36
N HIS A 275 -20.45 -17.77 -11.10
CA HIS A 275 -20.27 -16.36 -10.72
C HIS A 275 -18.87 -15.84 -11.05
N PHE A 276 -17.85 -16.64 -10.79
CA PHE A 276 -16.46 -16.30 -11.12
C PHE A 276 -16.26 -16.15 -12.63
N LYS A 277 -16.83 -17.07 -13.44
CA LYS A 277 -16.83 -16.94 -14.90
C LYS A 277 -17.55 -15.68 -15.39
N ARG A 278 -18.66 -15.29 -14.73
CA ARG A 278 -19.36 -14.03 -15.05
C ARG A 278 -18.55 -12.79 -14.65
N PHE A 279 -17.89 -12.82 -13.50
CA PHE A 279 -17.03 -11.74 -13.02
C PHE A 279 -15.83 -11.52 -13.96
N LEU A 280 -15.15 -12.60 -14.36
CA LEU A 280 -14.05 -12.52 -15.34
C LEU A 280 -14.51 -12.00 -16.71
N LYS A 281 -15.75 -12.29 -17.12
CA LYS A 281 -16.35 -11.79 -18.37
C LYS A 281 -16.77 -10.31 -18.31
N ILE A 282 -16.68 -9.66 -17.14
CA ILE A 282 -16.89 -8.20 -16.98
C ILE A 282 -15.54 -7.46 -17.11
N SER A 283 -14.42 -8.18 -17.02
CA SER A 283 -13.07 -7.67 -17.22
C SER A 283 -12.47 -8.21 -18.53
N ASP A 284 -13.05 -7.83 -19.67
CA ASP A 284 -12.72 -8.34 -21.02
C ASP A 284 -11.24 -8.12 -21.48
N ASP A 285 -10.32 -7.79 -20.56
CA ASP A 285 -8.89 -7.58 -20.82
C ASP A 285 -7.94 -8.39 -19.90
N LEU A 286 -8.45 -9.35 -19.10
CA LEU A 286 -7.57 -10.27 -18.33
C LEU A 286 -7.63 -11.69 -18.91
N ASP A 287 -6.63 -11.94 -19.75
CA ASP A 287 -6.47 -13.02 -20.72
C ASP A 287 -6.42 -14.45 -20.15
N ILE A 288 -6.56 -15.40 -21.08
CA ILE A 288 -6.63 -16.88 -21.10
C ILE A 288 -5.90 -17.68 -19.98
N ASP A 289 -4.94 -17.09 -19.26
CA ASP A 289 -4.14 -17.76 -18.23
C ASP A 289 -4.89 -18.10 -16.94
N ALA A 290 -5.88 -17.29 -16.55
CA ALA A 290 -6.72 -17.58 -15.38
C ALA A 290 -7.60 -18.83 -15.59
N MET A 291 -8.03 -19.08 -16.83
CA MET A 291 -8.83 -20.26 -17.20
C MET A 291 -7.97 -21.54 -17.23
N ASN A 292 -6.74 -21.45 -17.74
CA ASN A 292 -5.77 -22.55 -17.69
C ASN A 292 -5.38 -22.93 -16.25
N PHE A 293 -5.33 -21.96 -15.35
CA PHE A 293 -5.08 -22.21 -13.94
C PHE A 293 -6.21 -22.99 -13.26
N LEU A 294 -7.48 -22.63 -13.54
CA LEU A 294 -8.65 -23.36 -13.03
C LEU A 294 -8.74 -24.80 -13.54
N ASP A 295 -8.34 -25.03 -14.79
CA ASP A 295 -8.37 -26.37 -15.38
C ASP A 295 -7.26 -27.27 -14.82
N LYS A 296 -6.08 -26.69 -14.53
CA LYS A 296 -5.00 -27.38 -13.79
C LYS A 296 -5.40 -27.76 -12.37
N LEU A 297 -6.17 -26.92 -11.67
CA LEU A 297 -6.66 -27.22 -10.32
C LEU A 297 -7.61 -28.44 -10.29
N LYS A 298 -8.47 -28.60 -11.29
CA LYS A 298 -9.34 -29.78 -11.40
C LYS A 298 -8.57 -31.09 -11.57
N LYS A 299 -7.43 -31.04 -12.28
CA LYS A 299 -6.63 -32.23 -12.61
C LYS A 299 -5.88 -32.81 -11.40
N TYR A 300 -5.64 -32.00 -10.36
CA TYR A 300 -4.92 -32.41 -9.14
C TYR A 300 -5.80 -33.11 -8.08
N GLN A 301 -7.12 -33.19 -8.27
CA GLN A 301 -8.08 -33.72 -7.27
C GLN A 301 -8.10 -35.26 -7.10
N ILE A 302 -7.37 -36.04 -7.90
CA ILE A 302 -7.65 -37.49 -8.05
C ILE A 302 -6.81 -38.41 -7.14
N ASN A 303 -5.71 -37.95 -6.51
CA ASN A 303 -4.79 -38.88 -5.83
C ASN A 303 -4.77 -38.82 -4.28
N HIS A 304 -5.31 -39.90 -3.71
CA HIS A 304 -4.93 -40.62 -2.47
C HIS A 304 -5.71 -40.31 -1.18
N LYS A 305 -6.38 -41.37 -0.69
CA LYS A 305 -7.44 -41.41 0.34
C LYS A 305 -7.04 -42.26 1.57
N GLU A 306 -5.77 -42.53 1.81
CA GLU A 306 -5.35 -43.43 2.91
C GLU A 306 -4.51 -42.70 3.96
N ASP A 307 -4.68 -43.10 5.22
CA ASP A 307 -4.09 -42.57 6.46
C ASP A 307 -4.77 -41.33 7.12
N PHE A 308 -6.08 -41.39 7.35
CA PHE A 308 -6.73 -40.51 8.35
C PHE A 308 -6.92 -41.11 9.74
N ASP A 309 -6.86 -42.43 9.88
CA ASP A 309 -7.06 -43.11 11.17
C ASP A 309 -5.86 -42.96 12.12
N LYS A 310 -4.69 -42.55 11.61
CA LYS A 310 -3.50 -42.25 12.44
C LYS A 310 -3.52 -40.85 13.08
N LYS A 311 -4.48 -39.99 12.74
CA LYS A 311 -4.52 -38.59 13.21
C LYS A 311 -5.10 -38.46 14.62
N GLU A 312 -6.03 -39.33 15.00
CA GLU A 312 -6.70 -39.28 16.30
C GLU A 312 -5.78 -39.74 17.44
N ASP A 313 -4.95 -40.76 17.18
CA ASP A 313 -3.88 -41.21 18.09
C ASP A 313 -2.78 -40.16 18.29
N PHE A 314 -2.48 -39.37 17.25
CA PHE A 314 -1.46 -38.33 17.34
C PHE A 314 -1.95 -37.10 18.15
N ILE A 315 -3.24 -36.77 18.05
CA ILE A 315 -3.86 -35.68 18.83
C ILE A 315 -3.94 -36.05 20.30
N LYS A 316 -4.39 -37.27 20.64
CA LYS A 316 -4.42 -37.75 22.04
C LYS A 316 -3.04 -37.80 22.69
N LYS A 317 -2.00 -38.14 21.92
CA LYS A 317 -0.61 -38.17 22.40
C LYS A 317 -0.04 -36.76 22.62
N GLY A 318 -0.48 -35.77 21.85
CA GLY A 318 -0.14 -34.36 22.03
C GLY A 318 -0.82 -33.73 23.24
N GLU A 319 -2.10 -34.03 23.47
CA GLU A 319 -2.86 -33.56 24.64
C GLU A 319 -2.26 -34.11 25.95
N SER A 320 -1.91 -35.40 25.98
CA SER A 320 -1.24 -36.02 27.14
C SER A 320 0.14 -35.43 27.47
N MET A 321 0.85 -34.85 26.51
CA MET A 321 2.15 -34.20 26.75
C MET A 321 2.00 -32.79 27.29
N ILE A 322 0.94 -32.08 26.89
CA ILE A 322 0.66 -30.71 27.34
C ILE A 322 0.18 -30.73 28.80
N ASP A 323 -0.67 -31.69 29.18
CA ASP A 323 -1.13 -31.82 30.58
C ASP A 323 0.02 -32.13 31.54
N LYS A 324 1.01 -32.93 31.11
CA LYS A 324 2.22 -33.22 31.91
C LYS A 324 3.16 -32.02 32.09
N ILE A 325 3.15 -31.08 31.14
CA ILE A 325 3.96 -29.85 31.21
C ILE A 325 3.26 -28.83 32.12
N LEU A 326 1.92 -28.79 32.10
CA LEU A 326 1.13 -27.90 32.94
C LEU A 326 1.08 -28.35 34.41
N ASP A 327 1.08 -29.66 34.70
CA ASP A 327 1.17 -30.19 36.07
C ASP A 327 2.57 -30.04 36.70
N SER A 328 3.64 -29.85 35.91
CA SER A 328 5.00 -29.68 36.41
C SER A 328 5.36 -28.24 36.81
N ASP A 329 4.64 -27.24 36.31
CA ASP A 329 4.93 -25.82 36.59
C ASP A 329 4.22 -25.29 37.87
N ASP A 330 3.21 -26.00 38.39
CA ASP A 330 2.45 -25.59 39.59
C ASP A 330 3.03 -26.10 40.91
N ASN A 331 4.08 -26.94 40.90
CA ASN A 331 4.59 -27.60 42.12
C ASN A 331 5.95 -27.09 42.64
N ASP A 332 6.54 -26.05 42.04
CA ASP A 332 7.92 -25.63 42.36
C ASP A 332 8.08 -24.18 42.87
N ASN A 333 7.03 -23.54 43.40
CA ASN A 333 7.20 -22.22 44.04
C ASN A 333 6.25 -21.93 45.22
N ILE A 334 6.34 -22.70 46.31
CA ILE A 334 6.04 -22.18 47.67
C ILE A 334 6.95 -22.87 48.70
N LYS A 335 8.07 -22.22 49.08
CA LYS A 335 8.58 -22.21 50.46
C LYS A 335 9.30 -20.88 50.75
N GLU A 336 8.57 -19.98 51.40
CA GLU A 336 9.11 -18.93 52.26
C GLU A 336 10.00 -19.55 53.35
N SER A 337 11.19 -18.97 53.59
CA SER A 337 11.84 -19.05 54.90
C SER A 337 12.95 -17.99 55.05
N ASP A 338 12.74 -17.07 55.98
CA ASP A 338 13.77 -16.46 56.86
C ASP A 338 13.01 -15.89 58.10
N PRO A 339 13.57 -15.72 59.32
CA PRO A 339 14.92 -16.00 59.82
C PRO A 339 14.98 -16.70 61.21
N SER A 340 16.22 -16.89 61.69
CA SER A 340 16.68 -17.23 63.06
C SER A 340 16.64 -18.70 63.50
N ASP A 341 17.81 -19.32 63.64
CA ASP A 341 18.38 -19.47 64.99
C ASP A 341 19.89 -19.78 64.97
N LYS A 342 20.56 -19.28 66.01
CA LYS A 342 21.97 -19.55 66.35
C LYS A 342 22.11 -21.00 66.85
N ASP A 343 23.21 -21.68 66.54
CA ASP A 343 24.38 -21.76 67.44
C ASP A 343 25.38 -22.86 66.98
N SER A 344 26.64 -22.53 67.24
CA SER A 344 27.91 -23.24 67.21
C SER A 344 27.96 -24.79 67.14
N SER A 345 28.89 -25.30 66.32
CA SER A 345 30.21 -25.75 66.82
C SER A 345 31.11 -26.32 65.71
N LYS A 346 32.35 -25.80 65.68
CA LYS A 346 33.68 -26.47 65.55
C LYS A 346 33.88 -27.54 64.44
N GLU A 347 35.03 -27.69 63.78
CA GLU A 347 36.36 -27.08 63.81
C GLU A 347 37.26 -27.91 62.86
N LYS A 348 38.11 -27.26 62.04
CA LYS A 348 39.36 -27.75 61.37
C LYS A 348 39.21 -28.85 60.30
N LYS A 349 40.01 -28.93 59.22
CA LYS A 349 41.18 -28.19 58.71
C LYS A 349 41.36 -28.65 57.25
N GLU A 350 41.48 -27.68 56.34
CA GLU A 350 42.49 -27.50 55.28
C GLU A 350 43.72 -28.47 55.27
N PRO A 351 44.56 -28.55 54.20
CA PRO A 351 44.57 -27.73 52.96
C PRO A 351 45.13 -28.39 51.66
N LYS A 352 45.35 -27.52 50.64
CA LYS A 352 46.38 -27.54 49.57
C LYS A 352 46.13 -28.45 48.36
N ASP A 353 46.50 -28.11 47.13
CA ASP A 353 47.17 -26.95 46.51
C ASP A 353 47.02 -27.11 44.97
N PHE A 354 47.40 -26.04 44.25
CA PHE A 354 47.57 -25.85 42.79
C PHE A 354 46.38 -25.37 41.97
#